data_AF-A0AAV7RAC2-F1
#
_entry.id   AF-A0AAV7RAC2-F1
#
_cell.length_a   1.000
_cell.length_b   1.000
_cell.length_c   1.000
_cell.angle_alpha   90.00
_cell.angle_beta   90.00
_cell.angle_gamma   90.00
#
_symmetry.space_group_name_H-M   'P 1'
#
loop_
_entity.id
_entity.type
_entity.pdbx_description
1 polymer ?
#
loop_
_entity_poly.entity_id
_entity_poly.type
_entity_poly.pdbx_seq_one_letter_code
_entity_poly.pdbx_strand_id
1 'polypeptide(L)'
;MEWGMAPLAQRPTWRFSAWHLKSPECAKFVEGELQAFFLSNEGSEESNMTLWAACKPSMRGILKGYVRRQERKQKEQCTTLENRIIELERQARQSDTQEIQCQLSWA
;
A
#
# COMPACT_ATOMS: atom_id res chain seq x y z
N MET A 1 0.13 -51.62 10.67
CA MET A 1 0.03 -50.73 9.49
C MET A 1 -0.42 -49.39 10.02
N GLU A 2 0.54 -48.58 10.48
CA GLU A 2 0.26 -47.28 11.10
C GLU A 2 0.25 -46.21 10.01
N TRP A 3 -0.86 -45.48 9.92
CA TRP A 3 -0.97 -44.34 9.03
C TRP A 3 -0.09 -43.21 9.56
N GLY A 4 1.10 -43.05 8.98
CA GLY A 4 1.97 -41.92 9.24
C GLY A 4 1.24 -40.62 8.92
N MET A 5 0.90 -39.86 9.95
CA MET A 5 0.37 -38.50 9.80
C MET A 5 1.43 -37.66 9.08
N ALA A 6 1.13 -37.21 7.86
CA ALA A 6 1.97 -36.26 7.16
C ALA A 6 2.16 -35.01 8.04
N PRO A 7 3.38 -34.46 8.15
CA PRO A 7 3.61 -33.25 8.95
C PRO A 7 2.73 -32.14 8.38
N LEU A 8 1.93 -31.51 9.24
CA LEU A 8 1.12 -30.34 8.91
C LEU A 8 2.01 -29.35 8.17
N ALA A 9 1.78 -29.17 6.87
CA ALA A 9 2.50 -28.21 6.05
C ALA A 9 2.52 -26.88 6.80
N GLN A 10 3.70 -26.46 7.26
CA GLN A 10 3.86 -25.25 8.04
C GLN A 10 3.29 -24.10 7.21
N ARG A 11 2.07 -23.64 7.56
CA ARG A 11 1.46 -22.50 6.91
C ARG A 11 2.47 -21.36 6.99
N PRO A 12 2.72 -20.62 5.89
CA PRO A 12 3.70 -19.56 5.91
C PRO A 12 3.36 -18.59 7.03
N THR A 13 4.22 -18.58 8.06
CA THR A 13 4.12 -17.62 9.15
C THR A 13 4.39 -16.28 8.51
N TRP A 14 3.33 -15.48 8.35
CA TRP A 14 3.50 -14.16 7.79
C TRP A 14 4.46 -13.38 8.67
N ARG A 15 5.55 -12.93 8.05
CA ARG A 15 6.51 -12.05 8.67
C ARG A 15 6.20 -10.65 8.19
N PHE A 16 6.04 -9.75 9.15
CA PHE A 16 5.99 -8.35 8.83
C PHE A 16 7.31 -7.96 8.16
N SER A 17 7.25 -7.47 6.92
CA SER A 17 8.44 -6.94 6.26
C SER A 17 8.73 -5.57 6.85
N ALA A 18 9.81 -5.48 7.64
CA ALA A 18 10.30 -4.24 8.22
C ALA A 18 10.60 -3.15 7.17
N TRP A 19 10.72 -3.54 5.89
CA TRP A 19 10.84 -2.60 4.77
C TRP A 19 9.74 -1.53 4.77
N HIS A 20 8.50 -1.88 5.14
CA HIS A 20 7.40 -0.91 5.14
C HIS A 20 7.60 0.20 6.17
N LEU A 21 8.29 -0.08 7.29
CA LEU A 21 8.61 0.93 8.31
C LEU A 21 9.68 1.93 7.86
N LYS A 22 10.33 1.72 6.71
CA LYS A 22 11.24 2.73 6.15
C LYS A 22 10.51 4.01 5.73
N SER A 23 9.22 3.92 5.43
CA SER A 23 8.39 5.10 5.21
C SER A 23 8.07 5.74 6.57
N PRO A 24 8.44 7.02 6.81
CA PRO A 24 8.10 7.72 8.04
C PRO A 24 6.59 7.79 8.27
N GLU A 25 5.81 7.87 7.20
CA GLU A 25 4.35 7.86 7.26
C GLU A 25 3.82 6.51 7.75
N CYS A 26 4.39 5.40 7.24
CA CYS A 26 4.01 4.07 7.68
C CYS A 26 4.43 3.82 9.13
N ALA A 27 5.61 4.27 9.54
CA ALA A 27 6.07 4.16 10.92
C ALA A 27 5.14 4.88 11.90
N LYS A 28 4.78 6.15 11.61
CA LYS A 28 3.82 6.92 12.42
C LYS A 28 2.44 6.29 12.46
N PHE A 29 1.96 5.76 11.33
CA PHE A 29 0.70 5.03 11.27
C PHE A 29 0.71 3.81 12.18
N VAL A 30 1.76 2.98 12.11
CA VAL A 30 1.91 1.79 12.96
C VAL A 30 2.00 2.15 14.44
N GLU A 31 2.76 3.19 14.78
CA GLU A 31 2.89 3.70 16.14
C GLU A 31 1.52 4.12 16.70
N GLY A 32 0.74 4.89 15.94
CA GLY A 32 -0.59 5.31 16.34
C GLY A 32 -1.56 4.15 16.56
N GLU A 33 -1.53 3.14 15.68
CA GLU A 33 -2.39 1.95 15.80
C GLU A 33 -1.99 1.07 17.00
N LEU A 34 -0.69 0.94 17.28
CA LEU A 34 -0.20 0.27 18.49
C LEU A 34 -0.64 1.02 19.76
N GLN A 35 -0.47 2.34 19.78
CA GLN A 35 -0.88 3.17 20.91
C GLN A 35 -2.39 3.06 21.14
N ALA A 36 -3.19 3.16 20.09
CA ALA A 36 -4.65 3.01 20.17
C ALA A 36 -5.05 1.63 20.70
N PHE A 37 -4.38 0.57 20.24
CA PHE A 37 -4.64 -0.79 20.73
C PHE A 37 -4.38 -0.89 22.25
N PHE A 38 -3.21 -0.44 22.72
CA PHE A 38 -2.87 -0.58 24.14
C PHE A 38 -3.67 0.35 25.05
N LEU A 39 -3.97 1.58 24.61
CA LEU A 39 -4.87 2.48 25.35
C LEU A 39 -6.28 1.90 25.46
N SER A 40 -6.79 1.26 24.41
CA SER A 40 -8.12 0.63 24.45
C SER A 40 -8.18 -0.59 25.37
N ASN A 41 -7.03 -1.15 25.75
CA ASN A 41 -6.90 -2.28 26.66
C ASN A 41 -6.30 -1.86 28.01
N GLU A 42 -6.19 -0.55 28.28
CA GLU A 42 -5.71 -0.03 29.55
C GLU A 42 -6.73 -0.39 30.65
N GLY A 43 -6.30 -1.16 31.64
CA GLY A 43 -7.19 -1.71 32.68
C GLY A 43 -7.81 -3.08 32.36
N SER A 44 -7.40 -3.72 31.27
CA SER A 44 -7.76 -5.12 31.01
C SER A 44 -7.22 -6.04 32.10
N GLU A 45 -8.03 -7.02 32.51
CA GLU A 45 -7.61 -8.11 33.42
C GLU A 45 -6.74 -9.17 32.70
N GLU A 46 -6.66 -9.10 31.37
CA GLU A 46 -5.85 -10.00 30.56
C GLU A 46 -4.35 -9.77 30.76
N SER A 47 -3.58 -10.85 30.68
CA SER A 47 -2.13 -10.75 30.78
C SER A 47 -1.54 -9.95 29.61
N ASN A 48 -0.45 -9.21 29.85
CA ASN A 48 0.30 -8.51 28.80
C ASN A 48 0.70 -9.44 27.64
N MET A 49 0.97 -10.72 27.93
CA MET A 49 1.29 -11.71 26.91
C MET A 49 0.08 -12.05 26.03
N THR A 50 -1.12 -12.14 26.61
CA THR A 50 -2.37 -12.31 25.87
C THR A 50 -2.65 -11.11 24.98
N LEU A 51 -2.55 -9.90 25.54
CA LEU A 51 -2.74 -8.64 24.80
C LEU A 51 -1.75 -8.53 23.64
N TRP A 52 -0.47 -8.85 23.86
CA TRP A 52 0.53 -8.88 22.79
C TRP A 52 0.22 -9.95 21.73
N ALA A 53 -0.23 -11.13 22.14
CA ALA A 53 -0.63 -12.20 21.23
C ALA A 53 -1.79 -11.78 20.32
N ALA A 54 -2.76 -11.02 20.86
CA ALA A 54 -3.89 -10.45 20.12
C ALA A 54 -3.50 -9.24 19.26
N CYS A 55 -2.56 -8.41 19.72
CA CYS A 55 -2.07 -7.24 18.98
C CYS A 55 -1.45 -7.64 17.64
N LYS A 56 -0.64 -8.71 17.60
CA LYS A 56 0.07 -9.17 16.39
C LYS A 56 -0.85 -9.43 15.17
N PRO A 57 -1.91 -10.27 15.25
CA PRO A 57 -2.81 -10.49 14.13
C PRO A 57 -3.62 -9.24 13.76
N SER A 58 -4.00 -8.41 14.74
CA SER A 58 -4.69 -7.14 14.49
C SER A 58 -3.82 -6.19 13.67
N MET A 59 -2.58 -5.94 14.11
CA MET A 59 -1.61 -5.11 13.40
C MET A 59 -1.31 -5.65 12.01
N ARG A 60 -1.24 -6.97 11.84
CA ARG A 60 -1.09 -7.60 10.52
C ARG A 60 -2.23 -7.23 9.57
N GLY A 61 -3.48 -7.27 10.02
CA GLY A 61 -4.64 -6.89 9.21
C GLY A 61 -4.58 -5.43 8.80
N ILE A 62 -4.31 -4.56 9.77
CA ILE A 62 -4.19 -3.11 9.60
C ILE A 62 -3.11 -2.77 8.58
N LEU A 63 -1.90 -3.33 8.73
CA LEU A 63 -0.77 -3.12 7.84
C LEU A 63 -1.03 -3.60 6.41
N LYS A 64 -1.63 -4.78 6.23
CA LYS A 64 -2.03 -5.25 4.90
C LYS A 64 -3.01 -4.28 4.22
N GLY A 65 -3.97 -3.76 4.98
CA GLY A 65 -4.90 -2.75 4.49
C GLY A 65 -4.19 -1.46 4.07
N TYR A 66 -3.25 -0.99 4.89
CA TYR A 66 -2.43 0.19 4.59
C TYR A 66 -1.64 0.02 3.30
N VAL A 67 -0.87 -1.07 3.16
CA VAL A 67 -0.02 -1.32 1.97
C VAL A 67 -0.87 -1.38 0.71
N ARG A 68 -1.99 -2.12 0.75
CA ARG A 68 -2.91 -2.22 -0.40
C ARG A 68 -3.49 -0.86 -0.80
N ARG A 69 -3.80 0.02 0.17
CA ARG A 69 -4.26 1.39 -0.12
C ARG A 69 -3.16 2.22 -0.78
N GLN A 70 -1.92 2.11 -0.32
CA GLN A 70 -0.80 2.83 -0.90
C GLN A 70 -0.48 2.35 -2.33
N GLU A 71 -0.46 1.04 -2.56
CA GLU A 71 -0.29 0.46 -3.90
C GLU A 71 -1.38 0.94 -4.87
N ARG A 72 -2.63 0.96 -4.41
CA ARG A 72 -3.75 1.48 -5.20
C ARG A 72 -3.57 2.95 -5.54
N LYS A 73 -3.22 3.78 -4.55
CA LYS A 73 -2.98 5.22 -4.75
C LYS A 73 -1.85 5.46 -5.75
N GLN A 74 -0.75 4.72 -5.63
CA GLN A 74 0.37 4.80 -6.57
C GLN A 74 -0.06 4.41 -7.98
N LYS A 75 -0.83 3.34 -8.15
CA LYS A 75 -1.36 2.92 -9.45
C LYS A 75 -2.25 4.00 -10.07
N GLU A 76 -3.17 4.57 -9.29
CA GLU A 76 -4.06 5.64 -9.75
C GLU A 76 -3.28 6.90 -10.17
N GLN A 77 -2.21 7.24 -9.43
CA GLN A 77 -1.29 8.33 -9.78
C GLN A 77 -0.56 8.05 -11.10
N CYS A 78 -0.01 6.84 -11.28
CA CYS A 78 0.66 6.47 -12.53
C CYS A 78 -0.29 6.58 -13.73
N THR A 79 -1.50 6.01 -13.64
CA THR A 79 -2.50 6.11 -14.71
C THR A 79 -2.90 7.56 -15.01
N THR A 80 -3.01 8.40 -13.98
CA THR A 80 -3.31 9.82 -14.15
C THR A 80 -2.18 10.54 -14.92
N LEU A 81 -0.93 10.27 -14.56
CA LEU A 81 0.23 10.85 -15.22
C LEU A 81 0.37 10.35 -16.66
N GLU A 82 0.16 9.06 -16.92
CA GLU A 82 0.15 8.49 -18.27
C GLU A 82 -0.88 9.18 -19.17
N ASN A 83 -2.12 9.32 -18.68
CA ASN A 83 -3.17 10.04 -19.42
C ASN A 83 -2.80 11.49 -19.67
N ARG A 84 -2.14 12.15 -18.70
CA ARG A 84 -1.69 13.54 -18.87
C ARG A 84 -0.60 13.66 -19.93
N ILE A 85 0.34 12.72 -19.98
CA ILE A 85 1.39 12.68 -21.01
C ILE A 85 0.75 12.50 -22.39
N ILE A 86 -0.15 11.52 -22.54
CA ILE A 86 -0.86 11.27 -23.82
C ILE A 86 -1.59 12.53 -24.30
N GLU A 87 -2.27 13.24 -23.40
CA GLU A 87 -2.97 14.47 -23.73
C GLU A 87 -2.00 15.58 -24.18
N LEU A 88 -0.90 15.76 -23.46
CA LEU A 88 0.13 16.74 -23.82
C LEU A 88 0.77 16.43 -25.18
N GLU A 89 1.06 15.16 -25.47
CA GLU A 89 1.58 14.76 -26.78
C GLU A 89 0.55 14.98 -27.90
N ARG A 90 -0.74 14.80 -27.62
CA ARG A 90 -1.80 15.09 -28.59
C ARG A 90 -1.87 16.60 -28.87
N GLN A 91 -1.78 17.43 -27.84
CA GLN A 91 -1.78 18.89 -27.96
C GLN A 91 -0.58 19.39 -28.76
N ALA A 92 0.62 18.87 -28.48
CA ALA A 92 1.84 19.20 -29.23
C ALA A 92 1.72 18.84 -30.72
N ARG A 93 1.24 17.63 -31.04
CA ARG A 93 1.01 17.22 -32.43
C ARG A 93 0.00 18.13 -33.15
N GLN A 94 -1.03 18.61 -32.45
CA GLN A 94 -2.03 19.52 -33.00
C GLN A 94 -1.48 20.94 -33.21
N SER A 95 -0.63 21.46 -32.31
CA SER A 95 0.00 22.77 -32.50
C SER A 95 0.96 22.76 -33.68
N ASP A 96 1.75 21.70 -33.85
CA ASP A 96 2.66 21.56 -35.00
C ASP A 96 1.88 21.52 -36.32
N THR A 97 0.73 20.85 -36.33
CA THR A 97 -0.14 20.78 -37.51
C THR A 97 -0.76 22.15 -37.84
N GLN A 98 -1.14 22.94 -36.82
CA GLN A 98 -1.69 24.29 -37.00
C GLN A 98 -0.63 25.30 -37.46
N GLU A 99 0.61 25.21 -36.96
CA GLU A 99 1.71 26.06 -37.42
C GLU A 99 2.06 25.79 -38.88
N ILE A 100 2.14 24.52 -39.29
CA ILE A 100 2.39 24.13 -40.69
C ILE A 100 1.27 24.65 -41.61
N GLN A 101 0.00 24.52 -41.19
CA GLN A 101 -1.14 25.03 -41.96
C GLN A 101 -1.15 26.55 -42.09
N CYS A 102 -0.81 27.29 -41.03
CA CYS A 102 -0.71 28.74 -41.11
C CYS A 102 0.39 29.14 -42.11
N GLN A 103 1.59 28.57 -42.00
CA GLN A 103 2.71 28.87 -42.90
C GLN A 103 2.38 28.59 -44.38
N LEU A 104 1.60 27.54 -44.67
CA LEU A 104 1.15 27.22 -46.03
C LEU A 104 0.02 28.14 -46.55
N SER A 105 -0.75 28.79 -45.67
CA SER A 105 -1.80 29.73 -46.08
C SER A 105 -1.30 31.14 -46.41
N TRP A 106 -0.07 31.47 -45.98
CA TRP A 106 0.59 32.76 -46.21
C TRP A 106 1.65 32.72 -47.32
N ALA A 107 1.85 31.56 -47.96
CA ALA A 107 2.75 31.33 -49.10
C ALA A 107 1.98 31.24 -50.41
#